data_AF-C7RBJ3-F1
#
_entry.id   AF-C7RBJ3-F1
#
_cell.length_a   1.000
_cell.length_b   1.000
_cell.length_c   1.000
_cell.angle_alpha   90.00
_cell.angle_beta   90.00
_cell.angle_gamma   90.00
#
_symmetry.space_group_name_H-M   'P 1'
#
loop_
_entity.id
_entity.type
_entity.pdbx_description
1 polymer ?
#
loop_
_entity_poly.entity_id
_entity_poly.type
_entity_poly.pdbx_seq_one_letter_code
_entity_poly.pdbx_strand_id
1 'polypeptide(L)'
;MFEFYLQDAELVNLFHAKKYDLNSSTTLSTTKEKTMTQLNNQDRQKCEVWTRVMGYHRPVSAFNKGKQSEHKERQHFKERA
;
A
#
# COMPACT_ATOMS: atom_id res chain seq x y z
N MET A 1 5.24 20.10 19.98
CA MET A 1 4.37 20.35 18.79
C MET A 1 4.04 19.02 18.14
N PHE A 2 3.50 18.15 18.99
CA PHE A 2 2.83 16.89 18.71
C PHE A 2 1.39 17.16 19.12
N GLU A 3 0.44 16.58 18.37
CA GLU A 3 -1.02 16.51 18.54
C GLU A 3 -1.78 17.03 17.31
N PHE A 4 -2.79 16.24 16.91
CA PHE A 4 -3.88 16.50 15.96
C PHE A 4 -3.52 16.53 14.45
N TYR A 5 -4.12 15.74 13.54
CA TYR A 5 -5.44 15.11 13.55
C TYR A 5 -5.52 13.98 12.50
N LEU A 6 -5.96 12.79 12.94
CA LEU A 6 -6.62 11.78 12.13
C LEU A 6 -8.12 12.13 12.16
N GLN A 7 -8.64 12.79 11.13
CA GLN A 7 -10.07 12.97 10.85
C GLN A 7 -10.10 13.33 9.36
N ASP A 8 -10.65 12.54 8.45
CA ASP A 8 -12.07 12.19 8.42
C ASP A 8 -12.29 10.75 7.95
N ALA A 9 -12.64 9.86 8.88
CA ALA A 9 -13.02 8.48 8.58
C ALA A 9 -14.43 8.37 7.95
N GLU A 10 -15.18 9.47 7.86
CA GLU A 10 -16.58 9.43 7.38
C GLU A 10 -16.70 9.40 5.85
N LEU A 11 -15.77 10.00 5.09
CA LEU A 11 -15.85 9.99 3.62
C LEU A 11 -15.42 8.66 2.98
N VAL A 12 -14.58 7.88 3.66
CA VAL A 12 -14.14 6.56 3.18
C VAL A 12 -15.28 5.53 3.28
N ASN A 13 -16.10 5.62 4.33
CA ASN A 13 -17.22 4.70 4.54
C ASN A 13 -18.36 4.92 3.54
N LEU A 14 -18.55 6.14 3.03
CA LEU A 14 -19.55 6.44 2.00
C LEU A 14 -19.20 5.81 0.63
N PHE A 15 -17.91 5.74 0.29
CA PHE A 15 -17.43 5.09 -0.93
C PHE A 15 -17.45 3.55 -0.83
N HIS A 16 -17.33 2.98 0.37
CA HIS A 16 -17.36 1.54 0.59
C HIS A 16 -18.79 0.97 0.61
N ALA A 17 -19.75 1.72 1.17
CA ALA A 17 -21.12 1.25 1.35
C ALA A 17 -21.90 1.06 0.03
N LYS A 18 -21.55 1.80 -1.04
CA LYS A 18 -22.30 1.78 -2.30
C LYS A 18 -21.93 0.64 -3.25
N LYS A 19 -20.93 -0.19 -2.91
CA LYS A 19 -20.44 -1.27 -3.79
C LYS A 19 -20.97 -2.66 -3.42
N TYR A 20 -21.47 -2.84 -2.20
CA TYR A 20 -21.91 -4.14 -1.70
C TYR A 20 -23.43 -4.15 -1.50
N ASP A 21 -24.16 -4.12 -2.61
CA ASP A 21 -25.55 -4.58 -2.60
C ASP A 21 -25.55 -6.09 -2.32
N LEU A 22 -26.01 -6.46 -1.13
CA LEU A 22 -26.27 -7.84 -0.74
C LEU A 22 -27.45 -8.35 -1.55
N ASN A 23 -27.22 -9.29 -2.47
CA ASN A 23 -28.24 -10.23 -2.89
C ASN A 23 -27.66 -11.60 -3.25
N SER A 24 -28.29 -12.61 -2.63
CA SER A 24 -28.47 -13.97 -3.10
C SER A 24 -27.37 -15.01 -2.84
N SER A 25 -27.60 -15.77 -1.77
CA SER A 25 -27.57 -17.24 -1.72
C SER A 25 -26.56 -17.98 -2.59
N THR A 26 -25.69 -18.78 -1.96
CA THR A 26 -25.75 -20.26 -1.99
C THR A 26 -24.56 -20.86 -1.22
N THR A 27 -24.86 -21.92 -0.50
CA THR A 27 -24.05 -22.72 0.41
C THR A 27 -22.88 -23.49 -0.24
N LEU A 28 -21.91 -23.84 0.62
CA LEU A 28 -20.88 -24.91 0.53
C LEU A 28 -19.60 -24.63 -0.27
N SER A 29 -18.44 -24.58 0.42
CA SER A 29 -17.53 -25.74 0.54
C SER A 29 -16.14 -25.33 1.07
N THR A 30 -15.66 -26.14 2.02
CA THR A 30 -14.29 -26.19 2.53
C THR A 30 -13.32 -26.52 1.40
N THR A 31 -12.39 -25.61 1.09
CA THR A 31 -10.94 -25.78 0.76
C THR A 31 -10.45 -24.45 0.16
N LYS A 32 -9.61 -23.69 0.89
CA LYS A 32 -9.03 -22.42 0.40
C LYS A 32 -7.92 -22.71 -0.62
N GLU A 33 -8.28 -22.97 -1.86
CA GLU A 33 -7.34 -22.88 -2.98
C GLU A 33 -7.17 -21.40 -3.37
N LYS A 34 -5.94 -20.89 -3.21
CA LYS A 34 -5.56 -19.54 -3.63
C LYS A 34 -5.36 -19.55 -5.16
N THR A 35 -6.46 -19.48 -5.91
CA THR A 35 -6.40 -19.25 -7.35
C THR A 35 -5.72 -17.90 -7.60
N MET A 36 -4.56 -17.90 -8.28
CA MET A 36 -3.87 -16.65 -8.63
C MET A 36 -4.62 -15.97 -9.77
N THR A 37 -5.58 -15.12 -9.43
CA THR A 37 -6.25 -14.26 -10.41
C THR A 37 -5.19 -13.34 -11.06
N GLN A 38 -4.82 -13.60 -12.31
CA GLN A 38 -3.90 -12.76 -13.05
C GLN A 38 -4.59 -11.44 -13.41
N LEU A 39 -4.13 -10.35 -12.80
CA LEU A 39 -4.60 -8.99 -13.12
C LEU A 39 -3.89 -8.48 -14.37
N ASN A 40 -4.65 -7.92 -15.31
CA ASN A 40 -4.12 -7.18 -16.45
C ASN A 40 -3.34 -5.95 -15.97
N ASN A 41 -2.32 -5.52 -16.73
CA ASN A 41 -1.45 -4.41 -16.31
C ASN A 41 -2.20 -3.08 -16.14
N GLN A 42 -3.29 -2.85 -16.86
CA GLN A 42 -4.09 -1.62 -16.78
C GLN A 42 -4.87 -1.51 -15.47
N ASP A 43 -5.21 -2.65 -14.86
CA ASP A 43 -5.97 -2.69 -13.60
C ASP A 43 -5.03 -2.58 -12.37
N ARG A 44 -3.71 -2.50 -12.58
CA ARG A 44 -2.72 -2.43 -11.50
C ARG A 44 -2.48 -0.99 -11.08
N GLN A 45 -2.59 -0.74 -9.78
CA GLN A 45 -2.15 0.52 -9.17
C GLN A 45 -0.64 0.47 -8.88
N LYS A 46 0.07 1.57 -9.14
CA LYS A 46 1.49 1.68 -8.76
C LYS A 46 1.63 1.71 -7.24
N CYS A 47 2.52 0.88 -6.72
CA CYS A 47 2.89 0.93 -5.30
C CYS A 47 3.92 2.04 -5.09
N GLU A 48 3.65 2.92 -4.12
CA GLU A 48 4.64 3.88 -3.68
C GLU A 48 5.60 3.23 -2.69
N VAL A 49 6.90 3.46 -2.91
CA VAL A 49 7.95 3.02 -1.97
C VAL A 49 8.30 4.20 -1.07
N TRP A 50 8.24 3.98 0.24
CA TRP A 50 8.53 4.98 1.25
C TRP A 50 9.79 4.58 2.03
N THR A 51 10.62 5.55 2.39
CA THR A 51 11.84 5.32 3.15
C THR A 51 12.09 6.39 4.19
N ARG A 52 12.90 6.08 5.20
CA ARG A 52 13.25 6.99 6.27
C ARG A 52 14.36 7.96 5.82
N VAL A 53 14.10 9.26 6.00
CA VAL A 53 15.04 10.36 5.78
C VAL A 53 15.13 11.18 7.06
N MET A 54 16.30 11.17 7.72
CA MET A 54 16.60 12.01 8.89
C MET A 54 15.53 12.06 10.00
N GLY A 55 14.71 11.01 10.16
CA GLY A 55 13.69 10.96 11.21
C GLY A 55 12.27 10.70 10.74
N TYR A 56 11.93 11.06 9.50
CA TYR A 56 10.57 10.94 8.97
C TYR A 56 10.51 10.06 7.71
N HIS A 57 9.30 9.64 7.33
CA HIS A 57 9.06 8.87 6.12
C HIS A 57 8.75 9.81 4.95
N ARG A 58 9.38 9.55 3.80
CA ARG A 58 9.16 10.28 2.55
C ARG A 58 9.05 9.28 1.39
N PRO A 59 8.16 9.50 0.41
CA PRO A 59 8.12 8.67 -0.78
C PRO A 59 9.41 8.84 -1.59
N VAL A 60 9.96 7.73 -2.07
CA VAL A 60 11.19 7.70 -2.89
C VAL A 60 10.99 8.44 -4.21
N SER A 61 9.76 8.47 -4.74
CA SER A 61 9.40 9.24 -5.94
C SER A 61 9.63 10.75 -5.80
N ALA A 62 9.60 11.28 -4.57
CA ALA A 62 9.80 12.70 -4.29
C ALA A 62 11.28 13.08 -4.09
N PHE A 63 12.24 12.22 -4.43
CA PHE A 63 13.66 12.48 -4.23
C PHE A 63 14.26 13.33 -5.35
N ASN A 64 15.01 14.37 -4.98
CA ASN A 64 15.82 15.14 -5.91
C ASN A 64 17.05 14.33 -6.34
N LYS A 65 17.70 14.69 -7.46
CA LYS A 65 18.85 13.97 -8.03
C LYS A 65 19.96 13.63 -7.02
N GLY A 66 20.35 14.60 -6.18
CA GLY A 66 21.37 14.38 -5.14
C GLY A 66 20.94 13.34 -4.10
N LYS A 67 19.67 13.39 -3.67
CA LYS A 67 19.12 12.43 -2.70
C LYS A 67 19.00 11.03 -3.29
N GLN A 68 18.72 10.91 -4.59
CA GLN A 68 18.72 9.63 -5.30
C GLN A 68 20.13 9.02 -5.35
N SER A 69 21.19 9.82 -5.55
CA SER A 69 22.58 9.33 -5.52
C SER A 69 22.95 8.80 -4.14
N GLU A 70 22.73 9.60 -3.09
CA GLU A 70 23.02 9.17 -1.71
C GLU A 70 22.21 7.92 -1.33
N HIS A 71 20.94 7.83 -1.74
CA HIS A 71 20.12 6.65 -1.46
C HIS A 71 20.68 5.37 -2.10
N LYS A 72 21.23 5.45 -3.32
CA LYS A 72 21.85 4.31 -4.02
C LYS A 72 23.13 3.82 -3.35
N GLU A 73 23.84 4.70 -2.66
CA GLU A 73 25.10 4.37 -1.97
C GLU A 73 24.87 3.75 -0.58
N ARG A 74 23.62 3.78 -0.06
CA ARG A 74 23.28 3.18 1.24
C ARG A 74 23.54 1.67 1.23
N GLN A 75 24.21 1.21 2.28
CA GLN A 75 24.45 -0.21 2.50
C GLN A 75 23.33 -0.83 3.32
N HIS A 76 22.79 -1.95 2.83
CA HIS A 76 21.76 -2.72 3.53
C HIS A 76 22.40 -3.89 4.27
N PHE A 77 21.88 -4.17 5.46
CA PHE A 77 22.22 -5.40 6.16
C PHE A 77 21.81 -6.61 5.32
N LYS A 78 22.71 -7.59 5.21
CA LYS A 78 22.44 -8.90 4.62
C LYS A 78 22.69 -9.94 5.70
N GLU A 79 21.64 -10.67 6.05
CA GLU A 79 21.76 -11.82 6.95
C GLU A 79 22.60 -12.91 6.26
N ARG A 80 23.45 -13.60 7.02
CA ARG A 80 24.19 -14.77 6.51
C ARG A 80 23.24 -15.97 6.58
N ALA A 81 23.08 -16.66 5.44
CA ALA A 81 22.26 -17.86 5.32
C ALA A 81 22.90 -19.08 6.01
#